data_AF-A0A8J2RBZ3-F1
#
_entry.id   AF-A0A8J2RBZ3-F1
#
_cell.length_a   1.000
_cell.length_b   1.000
_cell.length_c   1.000
_cell.angle_alpha   90.00
_cell.angle_beta   90.00
_cell.angle_gamma   90.00
#
_symmetry.space_group_name_H-M   'P 1'
#
loop_
_entity.id
_entity.type
_entity.pdbx_description
1 polymer ?
#
loop_
_entity_poly.entity_id
_entity_poly.type
_entity_poly.pdbx_seq_one_letter_code
_entity_poly.pdbx_strand_id
1 'polypeptide(L)'
;MANLTGDAVVAMAQKQAFDPWALPDTFTLYAYAPEDIRSFLHPHWHSYKALHPAWYYFLGLMYLVIGTCAVAGNAVVLKIFSRFPALRTPANLLVMNLAVSDFLLMLALFPECVYNFFLGGPWRFGDMGCQIHAFLGACFGYNQIFTLTMISYDRYNVIVKGFSGTPLTHVQYDTFSIPAC
;
A
#
# COMPACT_ATOMS: atom_id res chain seq x y z
N MET A 1 1.24 -18.31 -56.93
CA MET A 1 0.06 -17.43 -56.81
C MET A 1 -0.61 -17.80 -55.50
N ALA A 2 -0.48 -16.97 -54.47
CA ALA A 2 -1.09 -17.22 -53.16
C ALA A 2 -2.61 -17.22 -53.29
N ASN A 3 -3.26 -18.19 -52.67
CA ASN A 3 -4.69 -18.45 -52.79
C ASN A 3 -5.46 -17.41 -51.95
N LEU A 4 -5.63 -16.21 -52.50
CA LEU A 4 -6.22 -15.01 -51.87
C LEU A 4 -7.66 -15.20 -51.35
N THR A 5 -8.29 -16.34 -51.62
CA THR A 5 -9.63 -16.68 -51.16
C THR A 5 -9.61 -17.41 -49.81
N GLY A 6 -8.56 -18.16 -49.45
CA GLY A 6 -8.51 -18.91 -48.19
C GLY A 6 -8.29 -18.02 -46.97
N ASP A 7 -7.28 -17.17 -47.02
CA ASP A 7 -6.89 -16.30 -45.91
C ASP A 7 -7.93 -15.21 -45.63
N ALA A 8 -8.57 -14.69 -46.70
CA ALA A 8 -9.65 -13.72 -46.58
C ALA A 8 -10.95 -14.33 -46.01
N VAL A 9 -11.23 -15.61 -46.30
CA VAL A 9 -12.42 -16.30 -45.78
C VAL A 9 -12.23 -16.70 -44.31
N VAL A 10 -11.01 -17.03 -43.88
CA VAL A 10 -10.67 -17.22 -42.45
C VAL A 10 -10.77 -15.89 -41.69
N ALA A 11 -10.31 -14.77 -42.29
CA ALA A 11 -10.43 -13.44 -41.71
C ALA A 11 -11.88 -12.96 -41.58
N MET A 12 -12.79 -13.35 -42.48
CA MET A 12 -14.22 -13.04 -42.38
C MET A 12 -15.03 -14.04 -41.53
N ALA A 13 -14.52 -15.26 -41.32
CA ALA A 13 -15.14 -16.25 -40.43
C ALA A 13 -14.90 -15.94 -38.94
N GLN A 14 -13.77 -15.30 -38.62
CA GLN A 14 -13.62 -14.62 -37.33
C GLN A 14 -14.45 -13.33 -37.36
N LYS A 15 -15.69 -13.41 -36.89
CA LYS A 15 -16.35 -12.28 -36.21
C LYS A 15 -15.55 -11.92 -34.95
N GLN A 16 -14.27 -11.53 -35.10
CA GLN A 16 -13.54 -10.90 -34.02
C GLN A 16 -14.16 -9.52 -33.92
N ALA A 17 -15.13 -9.35 -33.02
CA ALA A 17 -15.59 -8.03 -32.65
C ALA A 17 -14.33 -7.20 -32.37
N PHE A 18 -14.15 -6.10 -33.11
CA PHE A 18 -13.09 -5.15 -32.81
C PHE A 18 -13.41 -4.61 -31.42
N ASP A 19 -12.81 -5.22 -30.41
CA ASP A 19 -12.85 -4.74 -29.05
C ASP A 19 -11.70 -3.73 -28.92
N PRO A 20 -11.99 -2.42 -28.83
CA PRO A 20 -10.96 -1.40 -28.68
C PRO A 20 -10.15 -1.55 -27.39
N TRP A 21 -10.57 -2.40 -26.46
CA TRP A 21 -9.89 -2.70 -25.20
C TRP A 21 -9.12 -4.02 -25.21
N ALA A 22 -9.24 -4.84 -26.26
CA ALA A 22 -8.54 -6.12 -26.35
C ALA A 22 -7.11 -5.92 -26.87
N LEU A 23 -6.14 -6.26 -26.02
CA LEU A 23 -4.72 -6.34 -26.42
C LEU A 23 -4.46 -7.63 -27.22
N PRO A 24 -3.50 -7.61 -28.17
CA PRO A 24 -3.06 -8.80 -28.90
C PRO A 24 -2.66 -9.93 -27.94
N ASP A 25 -2.91 -11.19 -28.33
CA ASP A 25 -2.59 -12.36 -27.50
C ASP A 25 -1.10 -12.52 -27.18
N THR A 26 -0.24 -11.84 -27.94
CA THR A 26 1.22 -11.80 -27.72
C THR A 26 1.63 -10.93 -26.52
N PHE A 27 0.74 -10.08 -26.01
CA PHE A 27 1.04 -9.10 -24.96
C PHE A 27 0.66 -9.65 -23.57
N THR A 28 1.43 -10.64 -23.11
CA THR A 28 1.28 -11.23 -21.77
C THR A 28 1.99 -10.41 -20.70
N LEU A 29 1.57 -10.56 -19.44
CA LEU A 29 2.22 -9.93 -18.28
C LEU A 29 3.72 -10.25 -18.20
N TYR A 30 4.11 -11.49 -18.48
CA TYR A 30 5.51 -11.91 -18.46
C TYR A 30 6.35 -11.23 -19.56
N ALA A 31 5.82 -11.15 -20.78
CA ALA A 31 6.51 -10.50 -21.90
C ALA A 31 6.67 -8.99 -21.69
N TYR A 32 5.67 -8.37 -21.06
CA TYR A 32 5.67 -6.94 -20.77
C TYR A 32 6.53 -6.55 -19.56
N ALA A 33 6.72 -7.46 -18.59
CA ALA A 33 7.55 -7.25 -17.42
C ALA A 33 9.05 -7.11 -17.80
N PRO A 34 9.78 -6.15 -17.19
CA PRO A 34 11.24 -6.06 -17.24
C PRO A 34 11.94 -7.35 -16.77
N GLU A 35 13.11 -7.65 -17.34
CA GLU A 35 13.80 -8.93 -17.12
C GLU A 35 14.24 -9.15 -15.67
N ASP A 36 14.60 -8.07 -14.98
CA ASP A 36 15.02 -8.01 -13.58
C ASP A 36 13.95 -8.48 -12.59
N ILE A 37 12.67 -8.32 -12.94
CA ILE A 37 11.55 -8.71 -12.04
C ILE A 37 10.90 -10.04 -12.42
N ARG A 38 11.20 -10.60 -13.61
CA ARG A 38 10.54 -11.81 -14.12
C ARG A 38 10.72 -13.02 -13.21
N SER A 39 11.83 -13.10 -12.46
CA SER A 39 12.09 -14.17 -11.50
C SER A 39 11.12 -14.18 -10.31
N PHE A 40 10.55 -13.03 -9.96
CA PHE A 40 9.55 -12.91 -8.88
C PHE A 40 8.13 -13.24 -9.37
N LEU A 41 7.91 -13.32 -10.69
CA LEU A 41 6.60 -13.59 -11.25
C LEU A 41 6.29 -15.09 -11.17
N HIS A 42 5.27 -15.45 -10.40
CA HIS A 42 4.83 -16.83 -10.30
C HIS A 42 4.32 -17.35 -11.67
N PRO A 43 4.61 -18.61 -12.09
CA PRO A 43 4.22 -19.14 -13.40
C PRO A 43 2.73 -19.00 -13.74
N HIS A 44 1.87 -18.99 -12.71
CA HIS A 44 0.44 -18.70 -12.86
C HIS A 44 0.17 -17.42 -13.67
N TRP A 45 0.96 -16.37 -13.47
CA TRP A 45 0.75 -15.06 -14.09
C TRP A 45 1.25 -14.98 -15.54
N HIS A 46 1.98 -15.97 -16.04
CA HIS A 46 2.59 -15.93 -17.37
C HIS A 46 1.54 -16.00 -18.50
N SER A 47 0.42 -16.67 -18.23
CA SER A 47 -0.66 -16.87 -19.20
C SER A 47 -1.65 -15.71 -19.26
N TYR A 48 -1.56 -14.75 -18.33
CA TYR A 48 -2.48 -13.62 -18.29
C TYR A 48 -2.02 -12.49 -19.22
N LYS A 49 -2.99 -11.90 -19.93
CA LYS A 49 -2.78 -10.71 -20.74
C LYS A 49 -2.47 -9.52 -19.84
N ALA A 50 -1.59 -8.62 -20.28
CA ALA A 50 -1.39 -7.36 -19.58
C ALA A 50 -2.66 -6.50 -19.68
N LEU A 51 -2.81 -5.55 -18.75
CA LEU A 51 -3.96 -4.67 -18.71
C LEU A 51 -3.85 -3.58 -19.78
N HIS A 52 -5.00 -3.14 -20.30
CA HIS A 52 -5.04 -2.00 -21.20
C HIS A 52 -4.49 -0.74 -20.50
N PRO A 53 -3.66 0.10 -21.16
CA PRO A 53 -2.99 1.25 -20.54
C PRO A 53 -3.90 2.20 -19.76
N ALA A 54 -5.15 2.38 -20.20
CA ALA A 54 -6.15 3.18 -19.50
C ALA A 54 -6.37 2.77 -18.03
N TRP A 55 -6.28 1.47 -17.71
CA TRP A 55 -6.42 0.99 -16.35
C TRP A 55 -5.28 1.46 -15.45
N TYR A 56 -4.05 1.52 -15.97
CA TYR A 56 -2.92 2.03 -15.20
C TYR A 56 -3.08 3.52 -14.92
N TYR A 57 -3.54 4.32 -15.88
CA TYR A 57 -3.82 5.75 -15.64
C TYR A 57 -4.96 5.96 -14.65
N PHE A 58 -6.03 5.17 -14.74
CA PHE A 58 -7.14 5.21 -13.79
C PHE A 58 -6.68 4.89 -12.36
N LEU A 59 -5.93 3.78 -12.19
CA LEU A 59 -5.37 3.39 -10.90
C LEU A 59 -4.38 4.43 -10.37
N GLY A 60 -3.53 4.99 -11.25
CA GLY A 60 -2.58 6.05 -10.92
C GLY A 60 -3.27 7.30 -10.40
N LEU A 61 -4.35 7.75 -11.04
CA LEU A 61 -5.15 8.89 -10.57
C LEU A 61 -5.81 8.60 -9.22
N MET A 62 -6.41 7.41 -9.05
CA MET A 62 -7.03 7.01 -7.79
C MET A 62 -6.00 6.98 -6.65
N TYR A 63 -4.83 6.39 -6.89
CA TYR A 63 -3.73 6.36 -5.93
C TYR A 63 -3.24 7.78 -5.61
N LEU A 64 -3.15 8.66 -6.61
CA LEU A 64 -2.78 10.06 -6.43
C LEU A 64 -3.71 10.78 -5.44
N VAL A 65 -5.02 10.60 -5.59
CA VAL A 65 -6.01 11.20 -4.68
C VAL A 65 -5.93 10.58 -3.28
N ILE A 66 -5.90 9.25 -3.17
CA ILE A 66 -5.88 8.58 -1.86
C ILE A 66 -4.58 8.90 -1.11
N GLY A 67 -3.44 8.81 -1.79
CA GLY A 67 -2.13 9.05 -1.20
C GLY A 67 -1.96 10.50 -0.74
N THR A 68 -2.37 11.48 -1.55
CA THR A 68 -2.32 12.90 -1.13
C THR A 68 -3.23 13.18 0.07
N CYS A 69 -4.46 12.65 0.07
CA CYS A 69 -5.36 12.74 1.21
C CYS A 69 -4.77 12.07 2.47
N ALA A 70 -4.15 10.90 2.34
CA ALA A 70 -3.56 10.17 3.46
C ALA A 70 -2.32 10.91 4.03
N VAL A 71 -1.44 11.42 3.17
CA VAL A 71 -0.28 12.23 3.61
C VAL A 71 -0.75 13.50 4.31
N ALA A 72 -1.69 14.24 3.72
CA ALA A 72 -2.20 15.48 4.30
C ALA A 72 -2.94 15.23 5.62
N GLY A 73 -3.83 14.22 5.66
CA GLY A 73 -4.59 13.86 6.85
C GLY A 73 -3.70 13.46 8.02
N ASN A 74 -2.74 12.55 7.79
CA ASN A 74 -1.84 12.11 8.84
C ASN A 74 -0.86 13.23 9.27
N ALA A 75 -0.40 14.08 8.34
CA ALA A 75 0.40 15.26 8.69
C ALA A 75 -0.36 16.23 9.61
N VAL A 76 -1.66 16.45 9.37
CA VAL A 76 -2.50 17.27 10.26
C VAL A 76 -2.61 16.65 11.64
N VAL A 77 -2.83 15.34 11.74
CA VAL A 77 -2.89 14.62 13.01
C VAL A 77 -1.58 14.80 13.79
N LEU A 78 -0.44 14.54 13.14
CA LEU A 78 0.88 14.71 13.75
C LEU A 78 1.14 16.15 14.20
N LYS A 79 0.71 17.14 13.40
CA LYS A 79 0.84 18.56 13.74
C LYS A 79 0.03 18.93 14.98
N ILE A 80 -1.19 18.41 15.12
CA ILE A 80 -2.05 18.66 16.28
C ILE A 80 -1.40 18.11 17.56
N PHE A 81 -0.99 16.84 17.57
CA PHE A 81 -0.35 16.22 18.75
C PHE A 81 1.01 16.85 19.08
N SER A 82 1.73 17.33 18.07
CA SER A 82 2.97 18.07 18.27
C SER A 82 2.73 19.44 18.90
N ARG A 83 1.68 20.16 18.50
CA ARG A 83 1.39 21.53 18.96
C ARG A 83 0.75 21.59 20.34
N PHE A 84 -0.08 20.60 20.69
CA PHE A 84 -0.87 20.58 21.93
C PHE A 84 -0.36 19.51 22.90
N PRO A 85 0.58 19.84 23.82
CA PRO A 85 1.14 18.87 24.76
C PRO A 85 0.09 18.29 25.71
N ALA A 86 -1.00 19.01 25.98
CA ALA A 86 -2.13 18.54 26.79
C ALA A 86 -2.82 17.29 26.20
N LEU A 87 -2.67 17.03 24.89
CA LEU A 87 -3.23 15.87 24.23
C LEU A 87 -2.32 14.63 24.29
N ARG A 88 -1.10 14.72 24.84
CA ARG A 88 -0.12 13.62 24.86
C ARG A 88 -0.36 12.66 26.01
N THR A 89 -1.53 12.04 26.03
CA THR A 89 -1.87 10.95 26.97
C THR A 89 -1.40 9.61 26.41
N PRO A 90 -1.20 8.57 27.24
CA PRO A 90 -0.75 7.25 26.79
C PRO A 90 -1.61 6.63 25.67
N ALA A 91 -2.93 6.78 25.75
CA ALA A 91 -3.84 6.35 24.69
C ALA A 91 -3.66 7.13 23.38
N ASN A 92 -3.41 8.44 23.48
CA ASN A 92 -3.19 9.30 22.32
C ASN A 92 -1.80 9.11 21.69
N LEU A 93 -0.81 8.60 22.44
CA LEU A 93 0.48 8.19 21.88
C LEU A 93 0.36 6.99 20.93
N LEU A 94 -0.59 6.08 21.18
CA LEU A 94 -0.90 5.00 20.23
C LEU A 94 -1.47 5.57 18.91
N VAL A 95 -2.37 6.55 19.00
CA VAL A 95 -2.90 7.25 17.82
C VAL A 95 -1.79 8.01 17.08
N MET A 96 -0.85 8.62 17.80
CA MET A 96 0.32 9.27 17.21
C MET A 96 1.22 8.26 16.49
N ASN A 97 1.49 7.07 17.08
CA ASN A 97 2.24 5.99 16.43
C ASN A 97 1.57 5.50 15.14
N LEU A 98 0.23 5.38 15.16
CA LEU A 98 -0.55 5.04 13.97
C LEU A 98 -0.34 6.10 12.87
N ALA A 99 -0.51 7.38 13.20
CA ALA A 99 -0.34 8.47 12.25
C ALA A 99 1.10 8.58 11.70
N VAL A 100 2.13 8.32 12.51
CA VAL A 100 3.52 8.26 12.04
C VAL A 100 3.69 7.12 11.04
N SER A 101 3.14 5.94 11.34
CA SER A 101 3.25 4.76 10.48
C SER A 101 2.58 4.96 9.14
N ASP A 102 1.36 5.53 9.14
CA ASP A 102 0.61 5.83 7.93
C ASP A 102 1.32 6.88 7.08
N PHE A 103 1.87 7.91 7.74
CA PHE A 103 2.61 8.96 7.04
C PHE A 103 3.89 8.41 6.39
N LEU A 104 4.67 7.61 7.11
CA LEU A 104 5.90 7.00 6.58
C LEU A 104 5.61 5.98 5.47
N LEU A 105 4.57 5.15 5.66
CA LEU A 105 4.12 4.20 4.64
C LEU A 105 3.73 4.92 3.35
N MET A 106 2.92 5.98 3.45
CA MET A 106 2.53 6.76 2.29
C MET A 106 3.74 7.44 1.67
N LEU A 107 4.64 8.07 2.42
CA LEU A 107 5.84 8.70 1.86
C LEU A 107 6.73 7.72 1.08
N ALA A 108 6.86 6.47 1.55
CA ALA A 108 7.67 5.46 0.90
C ALA A 108 6.99 4.87 -0.35
N LEU A 109 5.76 4.37 -0.23
CA LEU A 109 5.13 3.57 -1.29
C LEU A 109 4.36 4.40 -2.32
N PHE A 110 3.82 5.54 -1.92
CA PHE A 110 3.02 6.40 -2.79
C PHE A 110 3.75 6.84 -4.08
N PRO A 111 4.94 7.45 -4.01
CA PRO A 111 5.61 7.94 -5.22
C PRO A 111 6.00 6.81 -6.16
N GLU A 112 6.42 5.65 -5.62
CA GLU A 112 6.78 4.47 -6.40
C GLU A 112 5.58 3.91 -7.17
N CYS A 113 4.44 3.73 -6.50
CA CYS A 113 3.22 3.25 -7.13
C CYS A 113 2.70 4.20 -8.21
N VAL A 114 2.63 5.49 -7.91
CA VAL A 114 2.20 6.52 -8.87
C VAL A 114 3.11 6.51 -10.10
N TYR A 115 4.42 6.50 -9.91
CA TYR A 115 5.39 6.45 -11.00
C TYR A 115 5.22 5.20 -11.88
N ASN A 116 5.07 4.02 -11.28
CA ASN A 116 4.84 2.78 -12.03
C ASN A 116 3.54 2.82 -12.85
N PHE A 117 2.44 3.30 -12.28
CA PHE A 117 1.16 3.40 -12.97
C PHE A 117 1.21 4.36 -14.18
N PHE A 118 1.79 5.55 -14.02
CA PHE A 118 1.89 6.52 -15.12
C PHE A 118 2.89 6.10 -16.22
N LEU A 119 3.84 5.20 -15.92
CA LEU A 119 4.78 4.65 -16.91
C LEU A 119 4.33 3.33 -17.54
N GLY A 120 3.03 3.06 -17.49
CA GLY A 120 2.40 1.95 -18.18
C GLY A 120 2.27 0.68 -17.35
N GLY A 121 2.53 0.73 -16.04
CA GLY A 121 2.21 -0.36 -15.09
C GLY A 121 3.34 -1.29 -14.63
N PRO A 122 4.37 -1.65 -15.43
CA PRO A 122 5.35 -2.64 -14.97
C PRO A 122 6.31 -2.00 -13.97
N TRP A 123 6.80 -2.80 -13.03
CA TRP A 123 7.75 -2.35 -12.01
C TRP A 123 9.11 -2.03 -12.62
N ARG A 124 9.61 -0.80 -12.41
CA ARG A 124 10.88 -0.31 -13.01
C ARG A 124 12.01 -0.06 -12.02
N PHE A 125 11.81 -0.30 -10.72
CA PHE A 125 12.78 0.04 -9.67
C PHE A 125 13.76 -1.09 -9.34
N GLY A 126 13.90 -2.09 -10.20
CA GLY A 126 14.78 -3.22 -9.94
C GLY A 126 14.22 -4.25 -8.96
N ASP A 127 14.98 -5.31 -8.78
CA ASP A 127 14.75 -6.39 -7.82
C ASP A 127 14.80 -5.92 -6.36
N MET A 128 15.80 -5.09 -6.01
CA MET A 128 15.98 -4.56 -4.68
C MET A 128 14.85 -3.59 -4.32
N GLY A 129 14.43 -2.74 -5.26
CA GLY A 129 13.29 -1.85 -5.06
C GLY A 129 12.01 -2.63 -4.76
N CYS A 130 11.75 -3.71 -5.50
CA CYS A 130 10.57 -4.57 -5.28
C CYS A 130 10.56 -5.18 -3.87
N GLN A 131 11.72 -5.67 -3.41
CA GLN A 131 11.86 -6.25 -2.07
C GLN A 131 11.70 -5.21 -0.96
N ILE A 132 12.30 -4.03 -1.11
CA ILE A 132 12.16 -2.93 -0.14
C ILE A 132 10.71 -2.47 -0.08
N HIS A 133 10.05 -2.31 -1.22
CA HIS A 133 8.63 -1.94 -1.31
C HIS A 133 7.75 -2.94 -0.54
N ALA A 134 7.94 -4.23 -0.79
CA ALA A 134 7.21 -5.29 -0.10
C ALA A 134 7.51 -5.31 1.42
N PHE A 135 8.77 -5.13 1.81
CA PHE A 135 9.20 -5.09 3.21
C PHE A 135 8.59 -3.91 3.97
N LEU A 136 8.70 -2.69 3.43
CA LEU A 136 8.14 -1.48 4.07
C LEU A 136 6.62 -1.57 4.17
N GLY A 137 5.95 -2.05 3.12
CA GLY A 137 4.50 -2.30 3.14
C GLY A 137 4.09 -3.28 4.25
N ALA A 138 4.81 -4.40 4.39
CA ALA A 138 4.54 -5.37 5.44
C ALA A 138 4.84 -4.82 6.84
N CYS A 139 5.97 -4.15 7.04
CA CYS A 139 6.38 -3.62 8.34
C CYS A 139 5.43 -2.56 8.87
N PHE A 140 5.11 -1.53 8.09
CA PHE A 140 4.19 -0.49 8.53
C PHE A 140 2.74 -0.99 8.60
N GLY A 141 2.34 -1.88 7.69
CA GLY A 141 1.02 -2.53 7.75
C GLY A 141 0.84 -3.36 9.03
N TYR A 142 1.85 -4.13 9.43
CA TYR A 142 1.82 -4.87 10.70
C TYR A 142 1.79 -3.92 11.90
N ASN A 143 2.60 -2.86 11.88
CA ASN A 143 2.61 -1.87 12.96
C ASN A 143 1.25 -1.18 13.13
N GLN A 144 0.54 -0.88 12.04
CA GLN A 144 -0.82 -0.34 12.08
C GLN A 144 -1.80 -1.30 12.76
N ILE A 145 -1.83 -2.56 12.32
CA ILE A 145 -2.76 -3.57 12.87
C ILE A 145 -2.47 -3.79 14.36
N PHE A 146 -1.19 -3.88 14.74
CA PHE A 146 -0.80 -4.02 16.14
C PHE A 146 -1.22 -2.80 16.97
N THR A 147 -1.04 -1.59 16.44
CA THR A 147 -1.45 -0.36 17.10
C THR A 147 -2.97 -0.27 17.26
N LEU A 148 -3.75 -0.60 16.23
CA LEU A 148 -5.21 -0.67 16.30
C LEU A 148 -5.69 -1.70 17.32
N THR A 149 -4.98 -2.83 17.43
CA THR A 149 -5.25 -3.85 18.45
C THR A 149 -5.02 -3.30 19.86
N MET A 150 -3.91 -2.59 20.08
CA MET A 150 -3.61 -1.96 21.37
C MET A 150 -4.63 -0.86 21.72
N ILE A 151 -5.05 -0.04 20.76
CA ILE A 151 -6.11 0.96 20.95
C ILE A 151 -7.42 0.26 21.34
N SER A 152 -7.79 -0.81 20.64
CA SER A 152 -9.01 -1.57 20.94
C SER A 152 -8.97 -2.20 22.34
N TYR A 153 -7.81 -2.72 22.74
CA TYR A 153 -7.58 -3.26 24.07
C TYR A 153 -7.68 -2.19 25.16
N ASP A 154 -7.11 -1.00 24.94
CA ASP A 154 -7.25 0.14 25.84
C ASP A 154 -8.72 0.54 26.04
N ARG A 155 -9.47 0.66 24.93
CA ARG A 155 -10.91 0.97 24.98
C ARG A 155 -11.69 -0.09 25.73
N TYR A 156 -11.36 -1.37 25.53
CA TYR A 156 -11.97 -2.47 26.28
C TYR A 156 -11.69 -2.37 27.79
N ASN A 157 -10.43 -2.13 28.19
CA ASN A 157 -10.07 -1.99 29.60
C ASN A 157 -10.81 -0.82 30.26
N VAL A 158 -10.88 0.34 29.60
CA VAL A 158 -11.57 1.52 30.14
C VAL A 158 -13.07 1.29 30.29
N ILE A 159 -13.72 0.68 29.30
CA ILE A 159 -15.18 0.52 29.29
C ILE A 159 -15.63 -0.65 30.17
N VAL A 160 -14.97 -1.81 30.06
CA VAL A 160 -15.44 -3.05 30.67
C VAL A 160 -14.83 -3.25 32.05
N LYS A 161 -13.53 -2.99 32.21
CA LYS A 161 -12.86 -3.20 33.51
C LYS A 161 -12.93 -1.98 34.41
N GLY A 162 -13.13 -0.78 33.87
CA GLY A 162 -13.29 0.46 34.66
C GLY A 162 -12.17 0.61 35.69
N PHE A 163 -12.54 0.74 36.97
CA PHE A 163 -11.59 0.87 38.10
C PHE A 163 -10.74 -0.38 38.38
N SER A 164 -11.12 -1.56 37.86
CA SER A 164 -10.37 -2.82 37.99
C SER A 164 -9.40 -3.05 36.83
N GLY A 165 -9.41 -2.18 35.81
CA GLY A 165 -8.50 -2.27 34.67
C GLY A 165 -7.18 -1.58 34.97
N THR A 166 -6.06 -2.24 34.69
CA THR A 166 -4.73 -1.60 34.76
C THR A 166 -4.70 -0.45 33.73
N PRO A 167 -4.54 0.81 34.16
CA PRO A 167 -4.46 1.92 33.20
C PRO A 167 -3.17 1.81 32.39
N LEU A 168 -3.21 2.25 31.12
CA LEU A 168 -2.00 2.59 30.37
C LEU A 168 -1.34 3.78 31.06
N THR A 169 -0.57 3.53 32.11
CA THR A 169 0.22 4.54 32.79
C THR A 169 1.57 4.66 32.07
N HIS A 170 2.07 5.89 31.93
CA HIS A 170 3.51 6.04 31.91
C HIS A 170 3.97 5.55 33.28
N VAL A 171 4.73 4.44 33.32
CA VAL A 171 5.65 4.25 34.43
C VAL A 171 6.63 5.41 34.31
N GLN A 172 6.31 6.52 34.99
CA GLN A 172 7.35 7.44 35.39
C GLN A 172 8.28 6.59 36.25
N TYR A 173 9.51 6.40 35.81
CA TYR A 173 10.61 5.99 36.68
C TYR A 173 10.93 7.11 37.69
N ASP A 174 9.92 7.77 38.23
CA ASP A 174 10.09 8.80 39.24
C ASP A 174 9.99 8.12 40.59
N THR A 175 11.15 8.09 41.24
CA THR A 175 11.42 7.69 42.63
C THR A 175 11.74 6.22 42.90
N PHE A 176 12.85 5.75 42.31
CA PHE A 176 13.91 5.17 43.16
C PHE A 176 14.47 6.28 44.06
N SER A 177 13.65 6.75 45.01
CA SER A 177 14.13 7.52 46.15
C SER A 177 14.43 6.48 47.21
N ILE A 178 15.71 6.12 47.26
CA ILE A 178 16.36 5.41 48.35
C ILE A 178 15.76 5.91 49.69
N PRO A 179 15.34 5.02 50.60
CA PRO A 179 15.06 5.43 51.96
C PRO A 179 16.40 5.91 52.54
N ALA A 180 16.58 7.22 52.63
CA ALA A 180 17.61 7.78 53.49
C ALA A 180 17.26 7.37 54.93
N CYS A 181 18.25 6.79 55.61
CA CYS A 181 18.25 6.58 57.05
C CYS A 181 17.79 7.81 57.84
#